data_AF-A0A7V5RL88-F1
#
_entry.id   AF-A0A7V5RL88-F1
#
_cell.length_a   1.000
_cell.length_b   1.000
_cell.length_c   1.000
_cell.angle_alpha   90.00
_cell.angle_beta   90.00
_cell.angle_gamma   90.00
#
_symmetry.space_group_name_H-M   'P 1'
#
loop_
_entity.id
_entity.type
_entity.pdbx_description
1 polymer ?
#
loop_
_entity_poly.entity_id
_entity_poly.type
_entity_poly.pdbx_seq_one_letter_code
_entity_poly.pdbx_strand_id
1 'polypeptide(L)'
;MAEHSLIYDWNIHDPVPQRSKPIEFDDETLRDGLQSPSVVDPPIEKKIEILHLMAELGIQAADVGLPGAGPRAVADVDRLVGEIIAAKLPIAPNCAARTVQQDIEPIVELSQKHGLAIEV
;
A
#
# COMPACT_ATOMS: atom_id res chain seq x y z
N MET A 1 2.27 28.88 -37.93
CA MET A 1 1.79 28.76 -36.55
C MET A 1 2.99 28.88 -35.64
N ALA A 2 2.93 29.69 -34.58
CA ALA A 2 4.05 29.83 -33.66
C ALA A 2 4.14 28.56 -32.79
N GLU A 3 5.32 27.97 -32.66
CA GLU A 3 5.59 26.72 -31.93
C GLU A 3 4.95 26.68 -30.52
N HIS A 4 4.88 27.83 -29.84
CA HIS A 4 4.24 27.99 -28.54
C HIS A 4 2.74 27.66 -28.51
N SER A 5 2.01 27.76 -29.62
CA SER A 5 0.59 27.39 -29.64
C SER A 5 0.35 25.87 -29.67
N LEU A 6 1.42 25.07 -29.72
CA LEU A 6 1.36 23.60 -29.69
C LEU A 6 1.68 23.00 -28.32
N ILE A 7 2.18 23.82 -27.38
CA ILE A 7 2.56 23.37 -26.04
C ILE A 7 1.50 23.83 -25.05
N TYR A 8 0.81 22.88 -24.43
CA TYR A 8 -0.11 23.15 -23.34
C TYR A 8 0.70 23.24 -22.03
N ASP A 9 0.78 24.43 -21.44
CA ASP A 9 1.47 24.68 -20.17
C ASP A 9 0.48 24.63 -19.00
N TRP A 10 0.59 23.57 -18.21
CA TRP A 10 -0.22 23.31 -17.02
C TRP A 10 0.14 24.23 -15.83
N ASN A 11 1.21 25.04 -15.92
CA ASN A 11 1.62 25.95 -14.85
C ASN A 11 0.97 27.33 -14.93
N ILE A 12 0.42 27.71 -16.08
CA ILE A 12 -0.11 29.07 -16.34
C ILE A 12 -1.63 29.14 -16.34
N HIS A 13 -2.33 28.01 -16.25
CA HIS A 13 -3.78 27.98 -16.29
C HIS A 13 -4.41 27.09 -15.20
N ASP A 14 -5.60 27.56 -14.80
CA ASP A 14 -6.45 27.19 -13.68
C ASP A 14 -5.94 27.48 -12.26
N PRO A 15 -6.77 28.10 -11.39
CA PRO A 15 -6.47 28.16 -9.97
C PRO A 15 -6.38 26.73 -9.44
N VAL A 16 -5.32 26.43 -8.67
CA VAL A 16 -5.18 25.14 -8.00
C VAL A 16 -6.51 24.83 -7.28
N PRO A 17 -7.21 23.76 -7.65
CA PRO A 17 -8.47 23.42 -7.01
C PRO A 17 -8.25 23.32 -5.51
N GLN A 18 -9.10 23.99 -4.72
CA GLN A 18 -9.05 23.81 -3.29
C GLN A 18 -9.32 22.34 -2.97
N ARG A 19 -8.38 21.69 -2.28
CA ARG A 19 -8.56 20.31 -1.86
C ARG A 19 -9.72 20.24 -0.87
N SER A 20 -10.69 19.39 -1.16
CA SER A 20 -11.79 19.08 -0.25
C SER A 20 -11.40 18.05 0.82
N LYS A 21 -10.25 17.38 0.64
CA LYS A 21 -9.74 16.33 1.54
C LYS A 21 -8.25 16.54 1.84
N PRO A 22 -7.77 16.07 3.02
CA PRO A 22 -6.35 16.03 3.35
C PRO A 22 -5.51 15.26 2.31
N ILE A 23 -4.18 15.43 2.41
CA ILE A 23 -3.24 14.52 1.77
C ILE A 23 -3.17 13.26 2.63
N GLU A 24 -3.20 12.11 1.98
CA GLU A 24 -2.97 10.82 2.59
C GLU A 24 -1.69 10.23 1.98
N PHE A 25 -0.99 9.43 2.78
CA PHE A 25 0.22 8.72 2.41
C PHE A 25 -0.07 7.23 2.37
N ASP A 26 0.36 6.61 1.29
CA ASP A 26 0.38 5.17 1.10
C ASP A 26 1.85 4.73 1.08
N ASP A 27 2.25 3.95 2.09
CA ASP A 27 3.63 3.52 2.27
C ASP A 27 3.88 2.13 1.70
N GLU A 28 4.86 2.06 0.80
CA GLU A 28 5.22 0.87 0.02
C GLU A 28 6.49 0.18 0.57
N THR A 29 6.96 0.55 1.77
CA THR A 29 8.20 0.00 2.37
C THR A 29 8.11 -1.52 2.55
N LEU A 30 6.94 -2.05 2.90
CA LEU A 30 6.71 -3.48 3.12
C LEU A 30 6.47 -4.28 1.82
N ARG A 31 6.37 -3.61 0.66
CA ARG A 31 6.27 -4.24 -0.65
C ARG A 31 7.38 -3.77 -1.59
N ASP A 32 7.28 -2.59 -2.18
CA ASP A 32 8.26 -2.09 -3.16
C ASP A 32 9.65 -1.91 -2.53
N GLY A 33 9.70 -1.43 -1.29
CA GLY A 33 10.96 -1.30 -0.54
C GLY A 33 11.72 -2.63 -0.39
N LEU A 34 10.98 -3.74 -0.21
CA LEU A 34 11.57 -5.09 -0.09
C LEU A 34 12.03 -5.68 -1.42
N GLN A 35 11.63 -5.11 -2.57
CA GLN A 35 12.10 -5.55 -3.89
C GLN A 35 13.49 -5.03 -4.25
N SER A 36 14.06 -4.14 -3.42
CA SER A 36 15.43 -3.68 -3.59
C SER A 36 16.44 -4.83 -3.38
N PRO A 37 17.37 -5.08 -4.32
CA PRO A 37 18.34 -6.16 -4.22
C PRO A 37 19.35 -5.98 -3.08
N SER A 38 19.42 -4.79 -2.49
CA SER A 38 20.30 -4.47 -1.36
C SER A 38 19.59 -4.53 -0.01
N VAL A 39 18.27 -4.75 0.01
CA VAL A 39 17.48 -4.88 1.23
C VAL A 39 17.36 -6.37 1.60
N VAL A 40 17.45 -6.65 2.89
CA VAL A 40 17.13 -7.96 3.43
C VAL A 40 15.63 -8.00 3.70
N ASP A 41 14.96 -9.04 3.21
CA ASP A 41 13.58 -9.32 3.58
C ASP A 41 13.51 -9.69 5.08
N PRO A 42 12.98 -8.81 5.94
CA PRO A 42 13.13 -8.96 7.37
C PRO A 42 12.18 -10.03 7.93
N PRO A 43 12.46 -10.60 9.12
CA PRO A 43 11.51 -11.47 9.82
C PRO A 43 10.15 -10.78 10.04
N ILE A 44 9.09 -11.57 10.18
CA ILE A 44 7.72 -11.05 10.32
C ILE A 44 7.57 -10.09 11.51
N GLU A 45 8.28 -10.32 12.61
CA GLU A 45 8.27 -9.46 13.80
C GLU A 45 8.78 -8.04 13.48
N LYS A 46 9.75 -7.94 12.57
CA LYS A 46 10.30 -6.66 12.11
C LYS A 46 9.38 -5.96 11.11
N LYS A 47 8.66 -6.71 10.26
CA LYS A 47 7.60 -6.13 9.42
C LYS A 47 6.48 -5.53 10.27
N ILE A 48 6.08 -6.23 11.34
CA ILE A 48 5.12 -5.73 12.33
C ILE A 48 5.63 -4.46 13.00
N GLU A 49 6.89 -4.44 13.48
CA GLU A 49 7.48 -3.23 14.07
C GLU A 49 7.43 -2.03 13.12
N ILE A 50 7.79 -2.23 11.85
CA ILE A 50 7.71 -1.18 10.81
C ILE A 50 6.27 -0.67 10.67
N LEU A 51 5.28 -1.56 10.66
CA LEU A 51 3.87 -1.19 10.56
C LEU A 51 3.39 -0.33 11.75
N HIS A 52 3.84 -0.63 12.96
CA HIS A 52 3.59 0.21 14.14
C HIS A 52 4.27 1.59 14.01
N LEU A 53 5.49 1.65 13.49
CA LEU A 53 6.20 2.91 13.24
C LEU A 53 5.50 3.76 12.17
N MET A 54 4.95 3.15 11.12
CA MET A 54 4.12 3.84 10.13
C MET A 54 2.91 4.50 10.78
N ALA A 55 2.24 3.79 11.70
CA ALA A 55 1.11 4.33 12.44
C ALA A 55 1.54 5.49 13.37
N GLU A 56 2.69 5.39 14.04
CA GLU A 56 3.25 6.45 14.88
C GLU A 56 3.60 7.72 14.07
N LEU A 57 4.10 7.54 12.83
CA LEU A 57 4.35 8.63 11.89
C LEU A 57 3.06 9.27 11.35
N GLY A 58 1.91 8.64 11.55
CA GLY A 58 0.62 9.09 11.05
C GLY A 58 0.41 8.82 9.57
N ILE A 59 0.97 7.73 9.03
CA ILE A 59 0.70 7.23 7.68
C ILE A 59 -0.69 6.58 7.65
N GLN A 60 -1.46 6.81 6.58
CA GLN A 60 -2.87 6.39 6.50
C GLN A 60 -3.05 5.01 5.88
N ALA A 61 -2.21 4.65 4.91
CA ALA A 61 -2.29 3.39 4.19
C ALA A 61 -0.91 2.75 4.03
N ALA A 62 -0.88 1.43 3.90
CA ALA A 62 0.35 0.71 3.63
C ALA A 62 0.10 -0.50 2.73
N ASP A 63 0.95 -0.67 1.71
CA ASP A 63 1.04 -1.91 0.93
C ASP A 63 1.72 -2.96 1.82
N VAL A 64 0.92 -3.92 2.29
CA VAL A 64 1.38 -4.99 3.19
C VAL A 64 1.93 -6.21 2.44
N GLY A 65 1.94 -6.18 1.10
CA GLY A 65 2.65 -7.16 0.27
C GLY A 65 1.92 -7.59 -1.00
N LEU A 66 2.46 -8.62 -1.65
CA LEU A 66 1.93 -9.24 -2.87
C LEU A 66 1.54 -10.71 -2.59
N PRO A 67 0.31 -11.01 -2.16
CA PRO A 67 -0.13 -12.38 -1.86
C PRO A 67 0.05 -13.36 -3.02
N GLY A 68 -0.10 -12.90 -4.27
CA GLY A 68 0.14 -13.69 -5.48
C GLY A 68 1.56 -14.23 -5.65
N ALA A 69 2.54 -13.72 -4.88
CA ALA A 69 3.92 -14.20 -4.93
C ALA A 69 4.13 -15.58 -4.28
N GLY A 70 3.14 -16.08 -3.53
CA GLY A 70 3.11 -17.44 -3.02
C GLY A 70 2.83 -17.55 -1.51
N PRO A 71 2.83 -18.77 -0.94
CA PRO A 71 2.32 -19.04 0.41
C PRO A 71 3.00 -18.25 1.52
N ARG A 72 4.29 -17.94 1.37
CA ARG A 72 5.02 -17.12 2.33
C ARG A 72 4.49 -15.67 2.36
N ALA A 73 4.24 -15.08 1.19
CA ALA A 73 3.70 -13.72 1.10
C ALA A 73 2.28 -13.64 1.66
N VAL A 74 1.45 -14.66 1.38
CA VAL A 74 0.12 -14.80 2.00
C VAL A 74 0.22 -14.85 3.52
N ALA A 75 1.15 -15.63 4.08
CA ALA A 75 1.34 -15.74 5.51
C ALA A 75 1.81 -14.41 6.15
N ASP A 76 2.71 -13.68 5.49
CA ASP A 76 3.17 -12.38 5.99
C ASP A 76 2.02 -11.35 5.98
N VAL A 77 1.27 -11.25 4.88
CA VAL A 77 0.11 -10.35 4.76
C VAL A 77 -0.96 -10.71 5.79
N ASP A 78 -1.27 -12.00 5.97
CA ASP A 78 -2.22 -12.47 6.98
C ASP A 78 -1.84 -12.02 8.40
N ARG A 79 -0.54 -12.08 8.72
CA ARG A 79 -0.01 -11.65 10.02
C ARG A 79 -0.06 -10.13 10.17
N LEU A 80 0.26 -9.37 9.12
CA LEU A 80 0.23 -7.89 9.15
C LEU A 80 -1.20 -7.36 9.26
N VAL A 81 -2.14 -7.89 8.47
CA VAL A 81 -3.57 -7.54 8.55
C VAL A 81 -4.14 -7.90 9.92
N GLY A 82 -3.82 -9.09 10.43
CA GLY A 82 -4.21 -9.50 11.78
C GLY A 82 -3.69 -8.57 12.86
N GLU A 83 -2.46 -8.06 12.70
CA GLU A 83 -1.86 -7.10 13.63
C GLU A 83 -2.55 -5.72 13.58
N ILE A 84 -2.86 -5.19 12.37
CA ILE A 84 -3.62 -3.94 12.21
C ILE A 84 -4.91 -4.00 13.02
N ILE A 85 -5.63 -5.12 12.96
CA ILE A 85 -6.89 -5.32 13.68
C ILE A 85 -6.65 -5.47 15.18
N ALA A 86 -5.73 -6.35 15.58
CA ALA A 86 -5.48 -6.66 16.98
C ALA A 86 -4.99 -5.44 17.77
N ALA A 87 -4.07 -4.66 17.20
CA ALA A 87 -3.53 -3.45 17.78
C ALA A 87 -4.37 -2.20 17.49
N LYS A 88 -5.43 -2.31 16.66
CA LYS A 88 -6.29 -1.20 16.22
C LYS A 88 -5.49 -0.06 15.59
N LEU A 89 -4.55 -0.41 14.72
CA LEU A 89 -3.73 0.56 14.01
C LEU A 89 -4.61 1.39 13.05
N PRO A 90 -4.42 2.72 12.98
CA PRO A 90 -5.14 3.58 12.06
C PRO A 90 -4.55 3.49 10.63
N ILE A 91 -4.29 2.28 10.14
CA ILE A 91 -3.73 2.02 8.81
C ILE A 91 -4.76 1.24 7.99
N ALA A 92 -5.05 1.72 6.78
CA ALA A 92 -5.77 0.98 5.76
C ALA A 92 -4.80 0.06 5.00
N PRO A 93 -4.96 -1.27 5.06
CA PRO A 93 -4.08 -2.18 4.32
C PRO A 93 -4.47 -2.21 2.84
N ASN A 94 -3.47 -2.22 1.97
CA ASN A 94 -3.61 -2.59 0.57
C ASN A 94 -2.58 -3.66 0.19
N CYS A 95 -2.79 -4.31 -0.95
CA CYS A 95 -1.90 -5.32 -1.49
C CYS A 95 -1.70 -5.11 -2.98
N ALA A 96 -0.45 -5.22 -3.45
CA ALA A 96 -0.21 -5.31 -4.88
C ALA A 96 -0.81 -6.58 -5.49
N ALA A 97 -1.25 -6.47 -6.75
CA ALA A 97 -1.64 -7.60 -7.58
C ALA A 97 -1.40 -7.30 -9.07
N ARG A 98 -1.04 -8.32 -9.84
CA ARG A 98 -1.26 -8.28 -11.30
C ARG A 98 -2.74 -8.52 -11.58
N THR A 99 -3.20 -8.11 -12.76
CA THR A 99 -4.57 -8.33 -13.25
C THR A 99 -4.82 -9.78 -13.70
N VAL A 100 -4.52 -10.73 -12.81
CA VAL A 100 -4.72 -12.17 -12.98
C VAL A 100 -5.38 -12.74 -11.73
N GLN A 101 -6.28 -13.72 -11.90
CA GLN A 101 -7.04 -14.30 -10.79
C GLN A 101 -6.15 -14.82 -9.65
N GLN A 102 -5.02 -15.43 -10.00
CA GLN A 102 -4.07 -16.01 -9.03
C GLN A 102 -3.50 -14.98 -8.04
N ASP A 103 -3.42 -13.71 -8.42
CA ASP A 103 -2.93 -12.65 -7.54
C ASP A 103 -4.07 -12.03 -6.71
N ILE A 104 -5.28 -11.99 -7.28
CA ILE A 104 -6.45 -11.34 -6.66
C ILE A 104 -7.15 -12.24 -5.64
N GLU A 105 -7.31 -13.53 -5.94
CA GLU A 105 -8.04 -14.49 -5.09
C GLU A 105 -7.53 -14.50 -3.64
N PRO A 106 -6.20 -14.57 -3.37
CA PRO A 106 -5.71 -14.59 -2.00
C PRO A 106 -5.97 -13.29 -1.23
N ILE A 107 -6.02 -12.14 -1.92
CA ILE A 107 -6.35 -10.86 -1.28
C ILE A 107 -7.82 -10.87 -0.84
N VAL A 108 -8.71 -11.36 -1.69
CA VAL A 108 -10.14 -11.50 -1.37
C VAL A 108 -10.35 -12.47 -0.21
N GLU A 109 -9.67 -13.61 -0.21
CA GLU A 109 -9.73 -14.59 0.87
C GLU A 109 -9.27 -14.00 2.21
N LEU A 110 -8.17 -13.25 2.23
CA LEU A 110 -7.67 -12.59 3.44
C LEU A 110 -8.60 -11.48 3.92
N SER A 111 -9.14 -10.66 3.01
CA SER A 111 -10.14 -9.64 3.31
C SER A 111 -11.39 -10.25 3.98
N GLN A 112 -11.90 -11.34 3.42
CA GLN A 112 -13.04 -12.07 3.99
C GLN A 112 -12.73 -12.72 5.34
N LYS A 113 -11.55 -13.34 5.46
CA LYS A 113 -11.08 -13.99 6.69
C LYS A 113 -11.04 -13.01 7.86
N HIS A 114 -10.54 -11.80 7.62
CA HIS A 114 -10.35 -10.78 8.65
C HIS A 114 -11.56 -9.85 8.83
N GLY A 115 -12.49 -9.85 7.87
CA GLY A 115 -13.63 -8.93 7.87
C GLY A 115 -13.21 -7.46 7.71
N LEU A 116 -12.04 -7.22 7.09
CA LEU A 116 -11.46 -5.91 6.85
C LEU A 116 -11.24 -5.74 5.34
N ALA A 117 -11.66 -4.61 4.79
CA ALA A 117 -11.36 -4.31 3.39
C ALA A 117 -9.84 -4.20 3.20
N ILE A 118 -9.32 -4.91 2.19
CA ILE A 118 -7.95 -4.79 1.72
C ILE A 118 -8.05 -4.26 0.28
N GLU A 119 -7.46 -3.10 0.03
CA GLU A 119 -7.48 -2.47 -1.29
C GLU A 119 -6.45 -3.12 -2.24
N VAL A 120 -6.63 -2.93 -3.55
CA VAL A 120 -5.80 -3.46 -4.65
C VAL A 120 -5.53 -2.38 -5.68
#